data_AF-A0A938USQ3-F1
#
_entry.id   AF-A0A938USQ3-F1
#
_cell.length_a   1.000
_cell.length_b   1.000
_cell.length_c   1.000
_cell.angle_alpha   90.00
_cell.angle_beta   90.00
_cell.angle_gamma   90.00
#
_symmetry.space_group_name_H-M   'P 1'
#
loop_
_entity.id
_entity.type
_entity.pdbx_description
1 polymer ?
#
loop_
_entity_poly.entity_id
_entity_poly.type
_entity_poly.pdbx_seq_one_letter_code
_entity_poly.pdbx_strand_id
1 'polypeptide(L)'
;MADGTRSAATSLQGHASPMGEAGAVPLDHWLPGQHGSVVRVDRADAFGDRLAELGLTPGAPVTVLRKAPFCGPMLLRVRQFALSLRLGEAAAVRVAAAG
;
A
#
# COMPACT_ATOMS: atom_id res chain seq x y z
N MET A 1 40.38 21.74 27.41
CA MET A 1 39.60 20.64 28.00
C MET A 1 38.49 20.35 26.98
N ALA A 2 38.71 19.58 25.91
CA ALA A 2 38.85 18.11 25.85
C ALA A 2 37.72 17.44 26.65
N ASP A 3 36.97 16.46 26.17
CA ASP A 3 36.91 15.64 24.96
C ASP A 3 35.53 14.95 25.05
N GLY A 4 34.81 14.72 23.96
CA GLY A 4 34.58 13.36 23.47
C GLY A 4 33.84 12.47 24.48
N THR A 5 32.66 11.96 24.19
CA THR A 5 32.50 10.74 23.37
C THR A 5 31.08 10.22 23.67
N ARG A 6 30.33 9.52 22.83
CA ARG A 6 30.49 9.08 21.44
C ARG A 6 29.14 8.50 20.97
N SER A 7 29.01 8.46 19.64
CA SER A 7 28.32 7.43 18.85
C SER A 7 26.79 7.43 18.87
N ALA A 8 26.10 7.85 17.82
CA ALA A 8 26.27 7.47 16.41
C ALA A 8 26.35 5.95 16.24
N ALA A 9 25.19 5.31 16.20
CA ALA A 9 25.02 4.02 15.56
C ALA A 9 24.73 4.26 14.07
N THR A 10 25.82 4.30 13.33
CA THR A 10 25.90 4.02 11.89
C THR A 10 25.39 2.60 11.60
N SER A 11 24.61 2.44 10.52
CA SER A 11 24.80 1.45 9.43
C SER A 11 23.47 1.25 8.70
N LEU A 12 23.26 1.87 7.52
CA LEU A 12 23.69 1.43 6.19
C LEU A 12 22.98 0.16 5.68
N GLN A 13 21.88 0.38 4.97
CA GLN A 13 21.50 -0.31 3.73
C GLN A 13 20.74 0.76 2.92
N GLY A 14 21.15 1.24 1.74
CA GLY A 14 21.67 0.51 0.60
C GLY A 14 20.56 0.39 -0.45
N HIS A 15 20.46 1.39 -1.33
CA HIS A 15 19.91 1.32 -2.70
C HIS A 15 18.42 0.96 -2.89
N ALA A 16 17.54 1.96 -2.80
CA ALA A 16 16.49 2.20 -3.81
C ALA A 16 16.02 3.64 -3.65
N SER A 17 16.24 4.49 -4.64
CA SER A 17 15.61 5.82 -4.67
C SER A 17 14.09 5.65 -4.48
N PRO A 18 13.44 6.19 -3.43
CA PRO A 18 12.00 6.03 -3.27
C PRO A 18 11.26 7.06 -4.13
N MET A 19 11.57 7.12 -5.42
CA MET A 19 10.78 7.94 -6.35
C MET A 19 9.43 7.28 -6.70
N GLY A 20 9.14 6.12 -6.11
CA GLY A 20 7.83 5.44 -6.15
C GLY A 20 7.00 5.52 -4.86
N GLU A 21 7.53 6.00 -3.73
CA GLU A 21 6.73 6.16 -2.49
C GLU A 21 6.17 7.57 -2.30
N ALA A 22 6.76 8.60 -2.94
CA ALA A 22 6.36 10.01 -2.76
C ALA A 22 4.94 10.36 -3.28
N GLY A 23 4.22 9.41 -3.89
CA GLY A 23 2.83 9.57 -4.34
C GLY A 23 1.92 8.41 -3.97
N ALA A 24 2.38 7.47 -3.13
CA ALA A 24 1.60 6.31 -2.76
C ALA A 24 0.63 6.65 -1.62
N VAL A 25 -0.66 6.74 -1.94
CA VAL A 25 -1.71 7.04 -0.97
C VAL A 25 -2.41 5.76 -0.50
N PRO A 26 -3.03 5.77 0.69
CA PRO A 26 -3.87 4.66 1.13
C PRO A 26 -5.01 4.40 0.14
N LEU A 27 -5.30 3.14 -0.13
CA LEU A 27 -6.37 2.76 -1.05
C LEU A 27 -7.75 3.18 -0.53
N ASP A 28 -7.93 3.29 0.79
CA ASP A 28 -9.21 3.66 1.39
C ASP A 28 -9.66 5.10 1.03
N HIS A 29 -8.75 5.98 0.65
CA HIS A 29 -9.05 7.35 0.19
C HIS A 29 -9.52 7.41 -1.27
N TRP A 30 -9.41 6.31 -2.03
CA TRP A 30 -9.76 6.30 -3.43
C TRP A 30 -11.27 6.25 -3.66
N LEU A 31 -11.72 6.98 -4.68
CA LEU A 31 -13.11 7.01 -5.11
C LEU A 31 -13.39 5.96 -6.20
N PRO A 32 -14.64 5.49 -6.33
CA PRO A 32 -15.04 4.65 -7.45
C PRO A 32 -14.65 5.27 -8.80
N GLY A 33 -14.06 4.45 -9.68
CA GLY A 33 -13.53 4.86 -10.99
C GLY A 33 -12.02 5.17 -10.99
N GLN A 34 -11.39 5.36 -9.83
CA GLN A 34 -9.93 5.54 -9.76
C GLN A 34 -9.20 4.22 -10.00
N HIS A 35 -8.07 4.31 -10.71
CA HIS A 35 -7.25 3.16 -11.08
C HIS A 35 -5.75 3.46 -10.95
N GLY A 36 -4.97 2.41 -10.73
CA GLY A 36 -3.53 2.52 -10.60
C GLY A 36 -2.90 1.20 -10.18
N SER A 37 -1.80 1.26 -9.44
CA SER A 37 -1.03 0.07 -9.08
C SER A 37 -0.72 0.02 -7.59
N VAL A 38 -0.71 -1.19 -7.05
CA VAL A 38 -0.24 -1.44 -5.67
C VAL A 38 1.24 -1.11 -5.60
N VAL A 39 1.63 -0.25 -4.68
CA VAL A 39 3.03 0.06 -4.38
C VAL A 39 3.51 -0.84 -3.25
N ARG A 40 2.67 -1.00 -2.22
CA ARG A 40 3.00 -1.78 -1.03
C ARG A 40 1.74 -2.33 -0.38
N VAL A 41 1.84 -3.52 0.17
CA VAL A 41 0.85 -4.10 1.09
C VAL A 41 1.53 -4.27 2.42
N ASP A 42 0.96 -3.72 3.48
CA ASP A 42 1.45 -3.99 4.83
C ASP A 42 1.20 -5.46 5.18
N ARG A 43 2.24 -6.14 5.66
CA ARG A 43 2.21 -7.57 6.02
C ARG A 43 2.47 -7.79 7.52
N ALA A 44 2.10 -6.82 8.36
CA ALA A 44 2.20 -6.96 9.81
C ALA A 44 1.37 -8.14 10.36
N ASP A 45 0.33 -8.55 9.63
CA ASP A 45 -0.61 -9.59 10.06
C ASP A 45 -0.86 -10.63 8.95
N ALA A 46 -1.41 -11.79 9.34
CA ALA A 46 -1.80 -12.88 8.42
C ALA A 46 -2.73 -12.44 7.26
N PHE A 47 -3.42 -11.31 7.44
CA PHE A 47 -4.22 -10.71 6.40
C PHE A 47 -3.40 -10.21 5.21
N GLY A 48 -2.27 -9.53 5.47
CA GLY A 48 -1.40 -9.01 4.42
C GLY A 48 -0.73 -10.10 3.60
N ASP A 49 -0.34 -11.21 4.24
CA ASP A 49 0.15 -12.40 3.53
C ASP A 49 -0.94 -13.01 2.65
N ARG A 50 -2.16 -13.15 3.17
CA ARG A 50 -3.29 -13.65 2.38
C ARG A 50 -3.60 -12.78 1.16
N LEU A 51 -3.50 -11.46 1.28
CA LEU A 51 -3.65 -10.56 0.14
C LEU A 51 -2.57 -10.80 -0.92
N ALA A 52 -1.32 -10.98 -0.50
CA ALA A 52 -0.24 -11.30 -1.41
C ALA A 52 -0.46 -12.64 -2.13
N GLU A 53 -0.93 -13.67 -1.41
CA GLU A 53 -1.29 -14.98 -1.97
C GLU A 53 -2.43 -14.87 -3.00
N LEU A 54 -3.41 -13.99 -2.75
CA LEU A 54 -4.49 -13.71 -3.70
C LEU A 54 -4.02 -12.89 -4.93
N GLY A 55 -2.79 -12.37 -4.92
CA GLY A 55 -2.21 -11.60 -6.02
C GLY A 55 -2.29 -10.09 -5.87
N LEU A 56 -2.60 -9.58 -4.66
CA LEU A 56 -2.39 -8.19 -4.27
C LEU A 56 -0.90 -8.00 -3.93
N THR A 57 -0.08 -7.88 -4.96
CA THR A 57 1.37 -7.69 -4.83
C THR A 57 1.78 -6.32 -5.37
N PRO A 58 2.94 -5.77 -4.97
CA PRO A 58 3.50 -4.59 -5.62
C PRO A 58 3.51 -4.73 -7.16
N GLY A 59 3.10 -3.68 -7.86
CA GLY A 59 2.88 -3.66 -9.31
C GLY A 59 1.53 -4.19 -9.78
N ALA A 60 0.70 -4.78 -8.90
CA ALA A 60 -0.60 -5.29 -9.31
C ALA A 60 -1.55 -4.13 -9.70
N PRO A 61 -2.16 -4.16 -10.90
CA PRO A 61 -3.13 -3.16 -11.31
C PRO A 61 -4.41 -3.30 -10.49
N VAL A 62 -4.90 -2.17 -10.00
CA VAL A 62 -6.11 -2.08 -9.18
C VAL A 62 -7.05 -0.98 -9.69
N THR A 63 -8.34 -1.22 -9.54
CA THR A 63 -9.40 -0.25 -9.88
C THR A 63 -10.48 -0.29 -8.82
N VAL A 64 -10.86 0.87 -8.29
CA VAL A 64 -11.97 0.94 -7.33
C VAL A 64 -13.27 0.87 -8.10
N LEU A 65 -14.02 -0.22 -7.90
CA LEU A 65 -15.31 -0.43 -8.56
C LEU A 65 -16.44 0.25 -7.78
N ARG A 66 -16.42 0.13 -6.46
CA ARG A 66 -17.48 0.67 -5.60
C ARG A 66 -16.96 0.90 -4.19
N LYS A 67 -17.52 1.89 -3.50
CA LYS A 67 -17.33 2.11 -2.07
C LYS A 67 -18.70 2.18 -1.41
N ALA A 68 -18.91 1.43 -0.34
CA ALA A 68 -20.17 1.46 0.38
C ALA A 68 -20.34 2.80 1.13
N PRO A 69 -21.57 3.37 1.18
CA PRO A 69 -21.81 4.72 1.70
C PRO A 69 -21.65 4.87 3.22
N PHE A 70 -21.64 3.79 4.02
CA PHE A 70 -21.59 3.83 5.49
C PHE A 70 -20.40 3.06 6.06
N CYS A 71 -19.17 3.54 5.85
CA CYS A 71 -17.93 2.88 6.31
C CYS A 71 -17.86 1.38 5.97
N GLY A 72 -18.57 0.98 4.90
CA GLY A 72 -18.63 -0.40 4.47
C GLY A 72 -17.42 -0.76 3.62
N PRO A 73 -17.32 -2.02 3.21
CA PRO A 73 -16.19 -2.46 2.40
C PRO A 73 -16.16 -1.75 1.05
N MET A 74 -14.95 -1.61 0.51
CA MET A 74 -14.75 -1.19 -0.87
C MET A 74 -14.54 -2.41 -1.76
N LEU A 75 -15.15 -2.37 -2.93
CA LEU A 75 -14.96 -3.36 -3.98
C LEU A 75 -13.93 -2.83 -4.96
N LEU A 76 -12.86 -3.59 -5.15
CA LEU A 76 -11.79 -3.30 -6.10
C LEU A 76 -11.64 -4.44 -7.10
N ARG A 77 -11.27 -4.12 -8.32
CA ARG A 77 -10.76 -5.08 -9.29
C ARG A 77 -9.25 -5.13 -9.14
N VAL A 78 -8.71 -6.33 -8.95
CA VAL A 78 -7.26 -6.60 -8.99
C VAL A 78 -7.02 -7.57 -10.12
N ARG A 79 -6.24 -7.15 -11.12
CA ARG A 79 -6.01 -7.97 -12.33
C ARG A 79 -7.33 -8.45 -12.95
N GLN A 80 -7.64 -9.74 -12.83
CA GLN A 80 -8.81 -10.40 -13.43
C GLN A 80 -9.91 -10.76 -12.42
N PHE A 81 -9.78 -10.38 -11.15
CA PHE A 81 -10.76 -10.71 -10.11
C PHE A 81 -11.21 -9.47 -9.33
N ALA A 82 -12.36 -9.57 -8.67
CA ALA A 82 -12.86 -8.55 -7.76
C ALA A 82 -12.62 -8.98 -6.32
N LEU A 83 -12.16 -8.06 -5.49
CA LEU A 83 -11.88 -8.27 -4.08
C LEU A 83 -12.58 -7.20 -3.26
N SER A 84 -13.24 -7.62 -2.18
CA SER A 84 -13.90 -6.74 -1.24
C SER A 84 -13.01 -6.57 -0.02
N LEU A 85 -12.57 -5.34 0.25
CA LEU A 85 -11.76 -4.99 1.41
C LEU A 85 -12.55 -4.16 2.38
N ARG A 86 -12.45 -4.45 3.68
CA ARG A 86 -12.90 -3.51 4.72
C ARG A 86 -12.05 -2.24 4.64
N LEU A 87 -12.60 -1.14 5.14
CA LEU A 87 -11.92 0.15 5.07
C LEU A 87 -10.56 0.13 5.80
N GLY A 88 -10.47 -0.51 6.97
CA GLY A 88 -9.21 -0.67 7.70
C GLY A 88 -8.19 -1.57 6.99
N GLU A 89 -8.65 -2.58 6.25
CA GLU A 89 -7.79 -3.44 5.43
C GLU A 89 -7.25 -2.67 4.20
N ALA A 90 -8.08 -1.83 3.58
CA ALA A 90 -7.67 -0.97 2.48
C ALA A 90 -6.66 0.11 2.91
N ALA A 91 -6.74 0.59 4.15
CA ALA A 91 -5.77 1.53 4.71
C ALA A 91 -4.35 0.96 4.82
N ALA A 92 -4.23 -0.38 4.91
CA ALA A 92 -2.96 -1.11 4.92
C ALA A 92 -2.36 -1.31 3.52
N VAL A 93 -3.07 -0.92 2.45
CA VAL A 93 -2.62 -1.05 1.06
C VAL A 93 -2.28 0.33 0.50
N ARG A 94 -1.03 0.49 0.03
CA ARG A 94 -0.54 1.70 -0.62
C ARG A 94 -0.62 1.55 -2.13
N VAL A 95 -1.20 2.55 -2.78
CA VAL A 95 -1.42 2.57 -4.23
C VAL A 95 -0.95 3.89 -4.85
N ALA A 96 -0.45 3.82 -6.07
CA ALA A 96 -0.11 4.99 -6.88
C ALA A 96 -1.09 5.06 -8.07
N ALA A 97 -1.62 6.26 -8.32
CA ALA A 97 -2.46 6.50 -9.49
C ALA A 97 -1.68 6.20 -10.77
N ALA A 98 -2.31 5.52 -11.72
CA ALA A 98 -1.79 5.50 -13.08
C ALA A 98 -2.15 6.84 -13.73
N GLY A 99 -1.15 7.51 -14.31
CA GLY A 99 -1.34 8.74 -15.08
C GLY A 99 -1.94 8.49 -16.45
#